data_AF-A0A7C3N9I2-F1
#
_entry.id   AF-A0A7C3N9I2-F1
#
_cell.length_a   1.000
_cell.length_b   1.000
_cell.length_c   1.000
_cell.angle_alpha   90.00
_cell.angle_beta   90.00
_cell.angle_gamma   90.00
#
_symmetry.space_group_name_H-M   'P 1'
#
loop_
_entity.id
_entity.type
_entity.pdbx_description
1 polymer ?
#
loop_
_entity_poly.entity_id
_entity_poly.type
_entity_poly.pdbx_seq_one_letter_code
_entity_poly.pdbx_strand_id
1 'polypeptide(L)' 'MIEEIIDYILKKKVVSTKELTKRFNIDEPFLDYIISYAKNKGYGIKKDKNKLLKCSFCPYKKFF' A
#
# COMPACT_ATOMS: atom_id res chain seq x y z
N MET A 1 -4.18 9.72 -6.97
CA MET A 1 -2.78 9.22 -7.00
C MET A 1 -2.38 8.49 -5.71
N ILE A 2 -2.13 9.13 -4.56
CA ILE A 2 -1.75 8.39 -3.33
C ILE A 2 -2.86 7.42 -2.88
N GLU A 3 -4.11 7.89 -2.84
CA GLU A 3 -5.25 7.04 -2.46
C GLU A 3 -5.47 5.89 -3.45
N GLU A 4 -5.15 6.05 -4.74
CA GLU A 4 -5.24 4.96 -5.74
C GLU A 4 -4.16 3.89 -5.53
N ILE A 5 -2.94 4.30 -5.15
CA ILE A 5 -1.86 3.36 -4.80
C ILE A 5 -2.24 2.58 -3.56
N ILE A 6 -2.79 3.26 -2.54
CA ILE A 6 -3.31 2.62 -1.34
C ILE A 6 -4.42 1.65 -1.75
N ASP A 7 -5.42 2.10 -2.50
CA ASP A 7 -6.53 1.26 -2.97
C ASP A 7 -6.07 0.00 -3.71
N TYR A 8 -5.05 0.13 -4.56
CA TYR A 8 -4.43 -0.98 -5.26
C TYR A 8 -3.77 -1.99 -4.32
N ILE A 9 -3.02 -1.50 -3.31
CA ILE A 9 -2.43 -2.35 -2.26
C ILE A 9 -3.52 -3.08 -1.48
N LEU A 10 -4.59 -2.37 -1.13
CA LEU A 10 -5.70 -2.92 -0.36
C LEU A 10 -6.45 -4.01 -1.17
N LYS A 11 -6.73 -3.77 -2.46
CA LYS A 11 -7.38 -4.74 -3.37
C LYS A 11 -6.59 -6.02 -3.55
N LYS A 12 -5.28 -5.91 -3.77
CA LYS A 12 -4.43 -7.09 -3.99
C LYS A 12 -4.09 -7.84 -2.69
N LYS A 13 -4.27 -7.23 -1.51
CA LYS A 13 -3.92 -7.75 -0.16
C LYS A 13 -2.42 -7.99 0.07
N VAL A 14 -1.70 -8.45 -0.95
CA VAL A 14 -0.26 -8.68 -0.99
C VAL A 14 0.29 -8.15 -2.30
N VAL A 15 1.24 -7.23 -2.24
CA VAL A 15 1.87 -6.60 -3.40
C VAL A 15 3.36 -6.42 -3.17
N SER A 16 4.18 -6.62 -4.19
CA SER A 16 5.61 -6.28 -4.09
C SER A 16 5.82 -4.78 -4.29
N THR A 17 6.76 -4.19 -3.54
CA THR A 17 7.14 -2.79 -3.75
C THR A 17 7.66 -2.55 -5.16
N LYS A 18 8.36 -3.53 -5.76
CA LYS A 18 8.82 -3.47 -7.17
C LYS A 18 7.67 -3.39 -8.17
N GLU A 19 6.56 -4.06 -7.87
CA GLU A 19 5.38 -4.00 -8.72
C GLU A 19 4.75 -2.61 -8.67
N LEU A 20 4.68 -1.99 -7.48
CA LEU A 20 4.15 -0.64 -7.31
C LEU A 20 5.04 0.41 -7.97
N THR A 21 6.36 0.34 -7.75
CA THR A 21 7.30 1.30 -8.33
C THR A 21 7.25 1.22 -9.86
N LYS A 22 7.16 0.02 -10.44
CA LYS A 22 7.02 -0.14 -11.90
C LYS A 22 5.66 0.28 -12.44
N ARG A 23 4.57 0.00 -11.72
CA ARG A 23 3.20 0.28 -12.17
C ARG A 23 2.84 1.75 -12.08
N PHE A 24 3.27 2.41 -11.00
CA PHE A 24 2.98 3.81 -10.73
C PHE A 24 4.14 4.74 -11.10
N ASN A 25 5.25 4.18 -11.57
CA ASN A 25 6.48 4.91 -11.92
C ASN A 25 6.95 5.85 -10.80
N ILE A 26 7.02 5.30 -9.58
CA ILE A 26 7.41 6.00 -8.36
C ILE A 26 8.66 5.40 -7.74
N ASP A 27 9.41 6.21 -7.00
CA ASP A 27 10.61 5.79 -6.29
C ASP A 27 10.30 5.11 -4.95
N GLU A 28 11.24 4.27 -4.46
CA GLU A 28 11.15 3.65 -3.12
C GLU A 28 10.87 4.66 -1.98
N PRO A 29 11.53 5.83 -1.87
CA PRO A 29 11.22 6.81 -0.83
C PRO A 29 9.79 7.35 -0.88
N PHE A 30 9.22 7.55 -2.07
CA PHE A 30 7.84 7.97 -2.22
C PHE A 30 6.87 6.86 -1.78
N LEU A 31 7.24 5.61 -2.01
CA LEU A 31 6.49 4.46 -1.53
C LEU A 31 6.46 4.38 0.00
N ASP A 32 7.59 4.61 0.67
CA ASP A 32 7.66 4.67 2.14
C ASP A 32 6.84 5.83 2.72
N TYR A 33 6.78 6.96 2.01
CA TYR A 33 5.87 8.06 2.33
C TYR A 33 4.40 7.63 2.25
N ILE A 34 3.99 6.96 1.16
CA ILE A 34 2.62 6.45 0.97
C ILE A 34 2.23 5.46 2.07
N ILE A 35 3.14 4.57 2.45
CA ILE A 35 2.91 3.59 3.53
C ILE A 35 2.69 4.31 4.86
N SER A 36 3.52 5.30 5.18
CA SER A 36 3.35 6.13 6.38
C SER A 36 2.05 6.92 6.36
N TYR A 37 1.71 7.50 5.21
CA TYR A 37 0.45 8.22 5.02
C TYR A 37 -0.76 7.31 5.24
N ALA A 38 -0.73 6.10 4.67
CA ALA A 38 -1.79 5.12 4.84
C ALA A 38 -1.93 4.69 6.31
N LYS A 39 -0.81 4.49 7.00
CA LYS A 39 -0.81 4.17 8.43
C LYS A 39 -1.45 5.28 9.27
N ASN A 40 -1.16 6.55 8.95
CA ASN A 40 -1.78 7.71 9.62
C ASN A 40 -3.29 7.80 9.36
N LYS A 41 -3.76 7.37 8.19
CA LYS A 41 -5.20 7.24 7.89
C LYS A 41 -5.86 6.02 8.55
N GLY A 42 -5.12 5.16 9.24
CA GLY A 42 -5.64 3.97 9.90
C GLY A 42 -5.61 2.69 9.05
N TYR A 43 -4.95 2.70 7.89
CA TYR A 43 -4.75 1.50 7.09
C TYR A 43 -3.61 0.64 7.68
N GLY A 44 -3.87 -0.64 7.90
CA GLY A 44 -2.90 -1.59 8.45
C GLY A 44 -1.97 -2.17 7.39
N ILE A 45 -1.26 -1.32 6.65
CA ILE A 45 -0.27 -1.74 5.65
C ILE A 45 1.09 -1.96 6.33
N LYS A 46 1.66 -3.15 6.14
CA LYS A 46 2.99 -3.52 6.66
C LYS A 46 3.91 -3.91 5.52
N LYS A 47 5.13 -3.38 5.55
CA LYS A 47 6.23 -3.76 4.67
C LYS A 47 7.02 -4.89 5.35
N ASP A 48 7.09 -6.03 4.69
CA ASP A 48 7.87 -7.19 5.09
C ASP A 48 9.34 -7.04 4.65
N LYS A 49 10.27 -7.77 5.29
CA LYS A 49 11.72 -7.72 4.95
C LYS A 49 12.00 -8.09 3.50
N ASN A 50 11.12 -8.87 2.88
CA ASN A 50 11.19 -9.25 1.46
C ASN A 50 10.62 -8.20 0.49
N LYS A 51 10.50 -6.93 0.90
CA LYS A 51 9.90 -5.86 0.08
C LYS A 51 8.48 -6.21 -0.40
N LEU A 52 7.72 -6.89 0.46
CA LEU A 52 6.32 -7.22 0.23
C LEU A 52 5.45 -6.34 1.12
N LEU A 53 4.41 -5.75 0.56
CA LEU A 53 3.40 -5.00 1.28
C LEU A 53 2.21 -5.91 1.52
N LYS A 54 1.94 -6.16 2.80
CA LYS A 54 0.79 -6.92 3.27
C LYS A 54 -0.16 -5.98 3.97
N CYS A 55 -1.44 -6.09 3.66
CA CYS A 55 -2.47 -5.40 4.42
C CYS A 55 -3.00 -6.32 5.53
N SER A 56 -2.63 -6.04 6.77
CA SER A 56 -3.15 -6.75 7.95
C SER A 56 -4.52 -6.23 8.37
N PHE A 57 -4.76 -4.93 8.22
CA PHE A 57 -6.04 -4.29 8.55
C PHE A 57 -6.48 -3.41 7.39
N CYS A 58 -7.14 -4.04 6.43
CA CYS A 58 -7.79 -3.37 5.32
C CYS A 58 -9.25 -3.17 5.71
N PRO A 59 -9.72 -1.94 6.00
CA PRO A 59 -11.15 -1.64 6.06
C PRO A 59 -11.73 -1.67 4.64
N TYR A 60 -11.56 -2.79 3.93
CA TYR A 60 -12.26 -3.10 2.69
C TYR A 60 -13.56 -3.85 3.03
N LYS A 61 -14.24 -3.39 4.07
CA LYS A 61 -15.67 -3.65 4.25
C LYS A 61 -16.34 -2.38 3.78
N LYS A 62 -16.68 -2.35 2.48
CA LYS A 62 -17.65 -1.40 1.94
C LYS A 62 -18.83 -1.37 2.90
N PHE A 63 -19.11 -0.22 3.51
CA PHE A 63 -20.49 0.12 3.78
C PHE A 63 -21.15 0.15 2.39
N PHE A 64 -21.96 -0.88 2.13
CA PHE A 64 -22.81 -0.98 0.97
C PHE A 64 -23.96 0.02 1.12
#